data_AF-A0A2M7BGA0-F1
#
_entry.id   AF-A0A2M7BGA0-F1
#
_cell.length_a   1.000
_cell.length_b   1.000
_cell.length_c   1.000
_cell.angle_alpha   90.00
_cell.angle_beta   90.00
_cell.angle_gamma   90.00
#
_symmetry.space_group_name_H-M   'P 1'
#
loop_
_entity.id
_entity.type
_entity.pdbx_description
1 polymer ?
#
loop_
_entity_poly.entity_id
_entity_poly.type
_entity_poly.pdbx_seq_one_letter_code
_entity_poly.pdbx_strand_id
1 'polypeptide(L)'
;MEEKEIHHDIGKLQQTEITEEMEKSYLDYAMSVIVQRALPDVRDGLKPVHRRILYAMHEMGLGHSAKFSKSAKVVGEVLGKFHPHGDMPVYQALVRLAQDFSMRYPLIFGQGNFGSVDGDPPAAMRYTEVKMAAIAQEMLADIEKETVDLTDNFDQTLKEPIYLPAKLPNLLLMGSEGIAVGMATKIPPHNLGEVIDAVVFLIEKGKWGRHMSRAGKQSWNLKESLLRKMRRKSL
;
A
#
# COMPACT_ATOMS: atom_id res chain seq x y z
N MET A 1 -34.19 -32.28 -24.00
CA MET A 1 -33.44 -31.01 -24.09
C MET A 1 -34.39 -29.95 -23.57
N GLU A 2 -34.24 -29.52 -22.31
CA GLU A 2 -35.02 -28.41 -21.76
C GLU A 2 -34.35 -27.11 -22.19
N GLU A 3 -35.04 -26.32 -23.02
CA GLU A 3 -34.69 -24.94 -23.30
C GLU A 3 -34.89 -24.12 -22.02
N LYS A 4 -33.81 -23.62 -21.43
CA LYS A 4 -33.88 -22.60 -20.38
C LYS A 4 -34.30 -21.28 -21.03
N GLU A 5 -35.54 -20.85 -20.77
CA GLU A 5 -35.99 -19.50 -21.07
C GLU A 5 -35.09 -18.48 -20.37
N ILE A 6 -34.40 -17.66 -21.16
CA ILE A 6 -33.60 -16.55 -20.67
C ILE A 6 -34.55 -15.36 -20.52
N HIS A 7 -35.09 -15.17 -19.31
CA HIS A 7 -35.88 -13.97 -18.98
C HIS A 7 -35.00 -12.72 -19.10
N HIS A 8 -35.22 -11.95 -20.17
CA HIS A 8 -34.58 -10.66 -20.37
C HIS A 8 -35.37 -9.58 -19.61
N ASP A 9 -34.84 -9.15 -18.47
CA ASP A 9 -35.43 -8.12 -17.59
C ASP A 9 -35.18 -6.68 -18.10
N ILE A 10 -35.24 -6.47 -19.41
CA ILE A 10 -35.03 -5.15 -20.02
C ILE A 10 -36.33 -4.33 -19.89
N GLY A 11 -36.26 -3.16 -19.25
CA GLY A 11 -37.39 -2.23 -19.13
C GLY A 11 -38.27 -2.37 -17.88
N LYS A 12 -37.89 -3.22 -16.92
CA LYS A 12 -38.54 -3.22 -15.59
C LYS A 12 -38.06 -2.03 -14.76
N LEU A 13 -38.99 -1.20 -14.33
CA LEU A 13 -38.76 -0.16 -13.33
C LEU A 13 -38.82 -0.79 -11.93
N GLN A 14 -37.70 -0.79 -11.22
CA GLN A 14 -37.67 -1.12 -9.80
C GLN A 14 -37.83 0.19 -9.02
N GLN A 15 -38.89 0.29 -8.23
CA GLN A 15 -39.02 1.38 -7.26
C GLN A 15 -38.09 1.10 -6.09
N THR A 16 -37.23 2.05 -5.77
CA THR A 16 -36.34 2.00 -4.60
C THR A 16 -36.70 3.13 -3.66
N GLU A 17 -36.74 2.84 -2.37
CA GLU A 17 -36.98 3.85 -1.34
C GLU A 17 -35.73 4.75 -1.20
N ILE A 18 -35.94 6.07 -1.08
CA ILE A 18 -34.84 7.04 -1.14
C ILE A 18 -33.90 6.95 0.06
N THR A 19 -34.41 6.69 1.26
CA THR A 19 -33.61 6.53 2.47
C THR A 19 -32.74 5.27 2.41
N GLU A 20 -33.30 4.14 1.93
CA GLU A 20 -32.54 2.89 1.73
C GLU A 20 -31.43 3.06 0.69
N GLU A 21 -31.74 3.68 -0.45
CA GLU A 21 -30.75 3.91 -1.52
C GLU A 21 -29.65 4.88 -1.07
N MET A 22 -30.02 5.95 -0.36
CA MET A 22 -29.04 6.89 0.17
C MET A 22 -28.13 6.25 1.22
N GLU A 23 -28.67 5.45 2.14
CA GLU A 23 -27.86 4.77 3.16
C GLU A 23 -26.85 3.83 2.50
N LYS A 24 -27.32 2.99 1.57
CA LYS A 24 -26.47 2.03 0.86
C LYS A 24 -25.38 2.73 0.04
N SER A 25 -25.77 3.68 -0.82
CA SER A 25 -24.83 4.44 -1.66
C SER A 25 -23.79 5.21 -0.83
N TYR A 26 -24.21 5.78 0.30
CA TYR A 26 -23.30 6.48 1.21
C TYR A 26 -22.33 5.52 1.89
N LEU A 27 -22.80 4.37 2.40
CA LEU A 27 -21.97 3.37 3.06
C LEU A 27 -20.95 2.75 2.09
N ASP A 28 -21.36 2.42 0.86
CA ASP A 28 -20.47 1.87 -0.16
C ASP A 28 -19.35 2.86 -0.52
N TYR A 29 -19.71 4.14 -0.71
CA TYR A 29 -18.72 5.19 -0.94
C TYR A 29 -17.79 5.37 0.27
N ALA A 30 -18.33 5.48 1.48
CA ALA A 30 -17.57 5.69 2.70
C ALA A 30 -16.56 4.56 2.93
N MET A 31 -16.99 3.31 2.79
CA MET A 31 -16.12 2.14 2.93
C MET A 31 -15.02 2.12 1.88
N SER A 32 -15.33 2.45 0.62
CA SER A 32 -14.30 2.56 -0.44
C SER A 32 -13.23 3.60 -0.10
N VAL A 33 -13.63 4.76 0.45
CA VAL A 33 -12.69 5.84 0.79
C VAL A 33 -11.82 5.46 1.97
N ILE A 34 -12.39 4.87 3.02
CA ILE A 34 -11.68 4.45 4.23
C ILE A 34 -10.64 3.38 3.89
N VAL A 35 -11.05 2.32 3.19
CA VAL A 35 -10.22 1.12 2.98
C VAL A 35 -9.26 1.27 1.80
N GLN A 36 -9.71 1.89 0.69
CA GLN A 36 -8.98 1.85 -0.58
C GLN A 36 -8.33 3.18 -0.99
N ARG A 37 -8.43 4.24 -0.17
CA ARG A 37 -7.91 5.56 -0.56
C ARG A 37 -7.19 6.30 0.56
N ALA A 38 -7.87 6.57 1.66
CA ALA A 38 -7.45 7.59 2.60
C ALA A 38 -6.43 7.10 3.63
N LEU A 39 -6.58 5.88 4.13
CA LEU A 39 -5.78 5.34 5.23
C LEU A 39 -4.71 4.36 4.72
N PRO A 40 -3.52 4.35 5.34
CA PRO A 40 -2.49 3.36 5.03
C PRO A 40 -2.83 2.00 5.66
N ASP A 41 -2.27 0.93 5.09
CA ASP A 41 -2.25 -0.38 5.77
C ASP A 41 -1.17 -0.39 6.87
N VAL A 42 -1.47 -0.98 8.03
CA VAL A 42 -0.51 -1.03 9.16
C VAL A 42 0.72 -1.89 8.86
N ARG A 43 0.58 -2.87 7.96
CA ARG A 43 1.63 -3.87 7.66
C ARG A 43 2.78 -3.27 6.87
N ASP A 44 2.47 -2.43 5.86
CA ASP A 44 3.47 -1.82 4.99
C ASP A 44 3.52 -0.29 5.09
N GLY A 45 2.57 0.34 5.78
CA GLY A 45 2.48 1.79 5.93
C GLY A 45 2.11 2.52 4.63
N LEU A 46 1.59 1.83 3.62
CA LEU A 46 1.31 2.40 2.31
C LEU A 46 -0.20 2.51 2.05
N LYS A 47 -0.57 3.58 1.34
CA LYS A 47 -1.87 3.70 0.68
C LYS A 47 -1.86 2.90 -0.62
N PRO A 48 -3.02 2.50 -1.16
CA PRO A 48 -3.06 1.68 -2.39
C PRO A 48 -2.33 2.29 -3.58
N VAL A 49 -2.41 3.61 -3.79
CA VAL A 49 -1.67 4.28 -4.88
C VAL A 49 -0.15 4.15 -4.73
N HIS A 50 0.39 4.30 -3.52
CA HIS A 50 1.84 4.17 -3.28
C HIS A 50 2.31 2.73 -3.53
N ARG A 51 1.52 1.75 -3.06
CA ARG A 51 1.79 0.31 -3.26
C ARG A 51 1.83 -0.05 -4.74
N ARG A 52 0.83 0.39 -5.50
CA ARG A 52 0.73 0.16 -6.95
C ARG A 52 1.88 0.80 -7.73
N ILE A 53 2.33 1.99 -7.33
CA ILE A 53 3.51 2.63 -7.93
C ILE A 53 4.76 1.77 -7.69
N LEU A 54 5.05 1.37 -6.45
CA LEU A 54 6.23 0.55 -6.15
C LEU A 54 6.17 -0.82 -6.83
N TYR A 55 5.00 -1.46 -6.84
CA TYR A 55 4.81 -2.75 -7.51
C TYR A 55 4.96 -2.65 -9.03
N ALA A 56 4.38 -1.63 -9.67
CA ALA A 56 4.59 -1.40 -11.10
C ALA A 56 6.06 -1.12 -11.43
N MET A 57 6.76 -0.32 -10.62
CA MET A 57 8.19 -0.06 -10.79
C MET A 57 9.03 -1.34 -10.63
N HIS A 58 8.65 -2.24 -9.72
CA HIS A 58 9.26 -3.56 -9.57
C HIS A 58 9.08 -4.43 -10.82
N GLU A 59 7.84 -4.56 -11.30
CA GLU A 59 7.50 -5.29 -12.53
C GLU A 59 8.24 -4.76 -13.77
N MET A 60 8.46 -3.44 -13.82
CA MET A 60 9.22 -2.78 -14.88
C MET A 60 10.75 -2.95 -14.74
N GLY A 61 11.24 -3.56 -13.66
CA GLY A 61 12.67 -3.70 -13.37
C GLY A 61 13.37 -2.40 -12.99
N LEU A 62 12.64 -1.40 -12.49
CA LEU A 62 13.17 -0.06 -12.13
C LEU A 62 13.78 -0.01 -10.73
N GLY A 63 14.64 -0.98 -10.41
CA GLY A 63 15.40 -1.03 -9.15
C GLY A 63 16.40 0.12 -8.98
N HIS A 64 17.06 0.18 -7.82
CA HIS A 64 18.00 1.27 -7.51
C HIS A 64 19.19 1.36 -8.48
N SER A 65 19.63 0.22 -9.00
CA SER A 65 20.75 0.10 -9.95
C SER A 65 20.31 0.33 -11.41
N ALA A 66 19.01 0.43 -11.68
CA ALA A 66 18.49 0.66 -13.02
C ALA A 66 18.79 2.09 -13.50
N LYS A 67 18.66 2.28 -14.82
CA LYS A 67 18.63 3.62 -15.42
C LYS A 67 17.32 4.31 -15.05
N PHE A 68 17.35 5.63 -15.01
CA PHE A 68 16.14 6.43 -14.86
C PHE A 68 15.15 6.17 -16.00
N SER A 69 13.87 6.17 -15.67
CA SER A 69 12.76 6.05 -16.63
C SER A 69 11.87 7.27 -16.56
N LYS A 70 11.28 7.69 -17.67
CA LYS A 70 10.33 8.81 -17.70
C LYS A 70 9.18 8.56 -16.73
N SER A 71 8.84 9.54 -15.90
CA SER A 71 7.73 9.42 -14.94
C SER A 71 6.41 9.10 -15.65
N ALA A 72 6.19 9.66 -16.84
CA ALA A 72 5.03 9.36 -17.68
C ALA A 72 4.90 7.85 -18.01
N LYS A 73 6.02 7.14 -18.18
CA LYS A 73 6.01 5.70 -18.45
C LYS A 73 5.52 4.92 -17.23
N VAL A 74 6.03 5.26 -16.03
CA VAL A 74 5.62 4.63 -14.77
C VAL A 74 4.16 4.91 -14.46
N VAL A 75 3.72 6.17 -14.62
CA VAL A 75 2.32 6.56 -14.42
C VAL A 75 1.40 5.78 -15.37
N GLY A 76 1.76 5.70 -16.66
CA GLY A 76 1.01 4.91 -17.64
C GLY A 76 0.89 3.43 -17.28
N GLU A 77 1.97 2.82 -16.79
CA GLU A 77 1.97 1.42 -16.34
C GLU A 77 1.01 1.20 -15.16
N VAL A 78 1.06 2.08 -14.16
CA VAL A 78 0.18 2.03 -12.98
C VAL A 78 -1.29 2.16 -13.38
N LEU A 79 -1.61 3.10 -14.27
CA LEU A 79 -2.98 3.31 -14.75
C LEU A 79 -3.49 2.12 -15.56
N GLY A 80 -2.67 1.61 -16.47
CA GLY A 80 -3.05 0.53 -17.36
C GLY A 80 -3.30 -0.79 -16.64
N LYS A 81 -2.56 -1.07 -15.55
CA LYS A 81 -2.60 -2.38 -14.88
C LYS A 81 -3.30 -2.39 -13.52
N PHE A 82 -3.18 -1.33 -12.73
CA PHE A 82 -3.48 -1.41 -11.30
C PHE A 82 -4.40 -0.30 -10.77
N HIS A 83 -4.41 0.90 -11.36
CA HIS A 83 -5.09 2.07 -10.77
C HIS A 83 -6.00 2.77 -11.80
N PRO A 84 -7.28 2.38 -11.92
CA PRO A 84 -8.21 2.88 -12.94
C PRO A 84 -8.78 4.28 -12.56
N HIS A 85 -7.90 5.23 -12.26
CA HIS A 85 -8.22 6.59 -11.87
C HIS A 85 -7.40 7.60 -12.69
N GLY A 86 -7.44 8.88 -12.31
CA GLY A 86 -6.67 9.91 -13.02
C GLY A 86 -5.16 9.69 -12.95
N ASP A 87 -4.47 10.13 -13.99
CA ASP A 87 -3.00 10.17 -14.07
C ASP A 87 -2.38 11.12 -13.03
N MET A 88 -3.02 12.28 -12.83
CA MET A 88 -2.52 13.33 -11.94
C MET A 88 -2.39 12.87 -10.48
N PRO A 89 -3.38 12.22 -9.83
CA PRO A 89 -3.21 11.64 -8.50
C PRO A 89 -2.05 10.65 -8.39
N VAL A 90 -1.82 9.81 -9.40
CA VAL A 90 -0.71 8.85 -9.42
C VAL A 90 0.62 9.60 -9.54
N TYR A 91 0.70 10.59 -10.42
CA TYR A 91 1.92 11.39 -10.57
C TYR A 91 2.25 12.19 -9.30
N GLN A 92 1.26 12.79 -8.65
CA GLN A 92 1.46 13.51 -7.39
C GLN A 92 1.92 12.57 -6.26
N ALA A 93 1.35 11.37 -6.18
CA ALA A 93 1.78 10.36 -5.23
C ALA A 93 3.25 9.94 -5.50
N LEU A 94 3.62 9.72 -6.76
CA LEU A 94 4.98 9.41 -7.20
C LEU A 94 5.96 10.54 -6.87
N VAL A 95 5.57 11.79 -7.10
CA VAL A 95 6.38 12.97 -6.75
C VAL A 95 6.61 13.03 -5.24
N ARG A 96 5.56 12.85 -4.43
CA ARG A 96 5.69 12.84 -2.97
C ARG A 96 6.63 11.74 -2.47
N LEU A 97 6.62 10.57 -3.12
CA LEU A 97 7.54 9.47 -2.82
C LEU A 97 9.01 9.78 -3.11
N ALA A 98 9.29 10.82 -3.91
CA ALA A 98 10.62 11.24 -4.32
C ALA A 98 11.15 12.50 -3.60
N GLN A 99 10.28 13.26 -2.92
CA GLN A 99 10.64 14.49 -2.22
C GLN A 99 11.23 14.18 -0.83
N ASP A 100 12.48 14.58 -0.61
CA ASP A 100 13.21 14.43 0.66
C ASP A 100 12.70 15.35 1.79
N PHE A 101 12.09 16.49 1.43
CA PHE A 101 11.42 17.37 2.39
C PHE A 101 10.01 16.89 2.78
N SER A 102 9.39 16.01 1.98
CA SER A 102 8.07 15.42 2.27
C SER A 102 8.16 14.05 2.95
N MET A 103 9.22 13.29 2.66
CA MET A 103 9.45 11.96 3.21
C MET A 103 10.83 11.85 3.84
N ARG A 104 10.88 11.37 5.08
CA ARG A 104 12.13 11.19 5.82
C ARG A 104 13.11 10.25 5.12
N TYR A 105 12.61 9.19 4.51
CA TYR A 105 13.39 8.31 3.64
C TYR A 105 12.62 8.06 2.33
N PRO A 106 12.95 8.79 1.25
CA PRO A 106 12.28 8.64 -0.03
C PRO A 106 12.33 7.21 -0.56
N LEU A 107 11.21 6.71 -1.08
CA LEU A 107 11.12 5.37 -1.70
C LEU A 107 11.38 5.43 -3.21
N ILE A 108 11.26 6.62 -3.80
CA ILE A 108 11.59 6.88 -5.21
C ILE A 108 12.77 7.83 -5.26
N PHE A 109 13.65 7.62 -6.23
CA PHE A 109 14.72 8.54 -6.57
C PHE A 109 14.37 9.23 -7.88
N GLY A 110 14.15 10.54 -7.82
CA GLY A 110 13.76 11.38 -8.96
C GLY A 110 14.93 12.14 -9.56
N GLN A 111 14.88 12.35 -10.88
CA GLN A 111 15.75 13.24 -11.63
C GLN A 111 14.89 14.30 -12.36
N GLY A 112 15.26 15.58 -12.21
CA GLY A 112 14.50 16.73 -12.70
C GLY A 112 13.86 17.53 -11.56
N ASN A 113 12.93 18.42 -11.91
CA ASN A 113 12.25 19.26 -10.92
C ASN A 113 11.04 18.52 -10.29
N PHE A 114 11.15 18.15 -9.02
CA PHE A 114 10.11 17.51 -8.21
C PHE A 114 9.43 18.47 -7.22
N GLY A 115 9.56 19.78 -7.43
CA GLY A 115 9.02 20.83 -6.57
C GLY A 115 10.00 21.25 -5.47
N SER A 116 9.57 22.20 -4.65
CA SER A 116 10.38 22.81 -3.60
C SER A 116 9.62 22.91 -2.27
N VAL A 117 10.35 23.22 -1.20
CA VAL A 117 9.78 23.54 0.12
C VAL A 117 8.95 24.82 0.13
N ASP A 118 9.19 25.71 -0.84
CA ASP A 118 8.48 26.98 -1.00
C ASP A 118 7.10 26.82 -1.66
N GLY A 119 6.75 25.58 -2.05
CA GLY A 119 5.47 25.25 -2.66
C GLY A 119 5.48 25.26 -4.18
N ASP A 120 6.66 25.34 -4.82
CA ASP A 120 6.74 25.22 -6.27
C ASP A 120 6.26 23.82 -6.71
N PRO A 121 5.36 23.73 -7.71
CA PRO A 121 4.89 22.44 -8.19
C PRO A 121 6.01 21.69 -8.93
N PRO A 122 5.94 20.35 -8.97
CA PRO A 122 6.84 19.55 -9.81
C PRO A 122 6.66 19.92 -11.29
N ALA A 123 7.71 19.72 -12.08
CA ALA A 123 7.58 19.78 -13.54
C ALA A 123 6.62 18.69 -14.04
N ALA A 124 6.10 18.84 -15.26
CA ALA A 124 5.23 17.83 -15.87
C ALA A 124 5.96 16.47 -16.01
N MET A 125 5.21 15.36 -15.90
CA MET A 125 5.73 13.97 -15.92
C MET A 125 6.51 13.56 -17.18
N ARG A 126 6.43 14.37 -18.25
CA ARG A 126 7.25 14.21 -19.47
C ARG A 126 8.70 14.68 -19.31
N TYR A 127 8.97 15.54 -18.33
CA TYR A 127 10.29 16.09 -18.05
C TYR A 127 11.01 15.39 -16.91
N THR A 128 10.27 14.84 -15.94
CA THR A 128 10.84 14.14 -14.79
C THR A 128 11.12 12.67 -15.11
N GLU A 129 12.11 12.13 -14.43
CA GLU A 129 12.47 10.71 -14.51
C GLU A 129 12.61 10.12 -13.11
N VAL A 130 12.39 8.82 -12.99
CA VAL A 130 12.41 8.11 -11.71
C VAL A 130 13.04 6.73 -11.82
N LYS A 131 13.54 6.25 -10.68
CA LYS A 131 13.80 4.85 -10.36
C LYS A 131 13.55 4.61 -8.87
N MET A 132 13.53 3.38 -8.39
CA MET A 132 13.38 3.12 -6.96
C MET A 132 14.62 3.59 -6.17
N ALA A 133 14.41 4.12 -4.98
CA ALA A 133 15.51 4.36 -4.04
C ALA A 133 16.05 3.02 -3.49
N ALA A 134 17.28 2.99 -3.00
CA ALA A 134 17.88 1.75 -2.48
C ALA A 134 17.04 1.15 -1.33
N ILE A 135 16.53 1.99 -0.43
CA ILE A 135 15.69 1.57 0.70
C ILE A 135 14.36 0.91 0.28
N ALA A 136 13.83 1.25 -0.90
CA ALA A 136 12.58 0.68 -1.39
C ALA A 136 12.70 -0.81 -1.75
N GLN A 137 13.92 -1.32 -1.98
CA GLN A 137 14.14 -2.75 -2.18
C GLN A 137 13.74 -3.56 -0.94
N GLU A 138 13.92 -3.01 0.26
CA GLU A 138 13.50 -3.66 1.51
C GLU A 138 11.98 -3.75 1.66
N MET A 139 11.23 -2.91 0.93
CA MET A 139 9.77 -2.98 0.90
C MET A 139 9.27 -4.14 0.04
N LEU A 140 9.99 -4.47 -1.04
CA LEU A 140 9.61 -5.46 -2.05
C LEU A 140 10.38 -6.79 -1.92
N ALA A 141 11.31 -6.87 -0.97
CA ALA A 141 12.17 -8.02 -0.81
C ALA A 141 11.36 -9.32 -0.67
N ASP A 142 11.75 -10.33 -1.44
CA ASP A 142 11.15 -11.67 -1.44
C ASP A 142 9.69 -11.75 -1.94
N ILE A 143 9.15 -10.71 -2.58
CA ILE A 143 7.76 -10.70 -3.08
C ILE A 143 7.43 -11.85 -4.04
N GLU A 144 8.40 -12.32 -4.83
CA GLU A 144 8.27 -13.46 -5.76
C GLU A 144 8.16 -14.82 -5.08
N LYS A 145 8.39 -14.90 -3.76
CA LYS A 145 8.41 -16.16 -2.98
C LYS A 145 7.09 -16.42 -2.27
N GLU A 146 5.98 -15.96 -2.85
CA GLU A 146 4.62 -16.12 -2.29
C GLU A 146 4.52 -15.64 -0.83
N THR A 147 5.22 -14.55 -0.49
CA THR A 147 5.30 -14.04 0.88
C THR A 147 4.09 -13.23 1.30
N VAL A 148 3.29 -12.76 0.34
CA VAL A 148 2.11 -11.92 0.55
C VAL A 148 0.97 -12.40 -0.34
N ASP A 149 -0.25 -12.22 0.15
CA ASP A 149 -1.44 -12.54 -0.62
C ASP A 149 -1.62 -11.53 -1.78
N LEU A 150 -2.01 -12.06 -2.94
CA LEU A 150 -2.36 -11.27 -4.10
C LEU A 150 -3.88 -11.25 -4.29
N THR A 151 -4.40 -10.15 -4.81
CA THR A 151 -5.79 -10.00 -5.25
C THR A 151 -5.83 -9.76 -6.75
N ASP A 152 -6.98 -10.03 -7.38
CA ASP A 152 -7.24 -9.58 -8.74
C ASP A 152 -7.18 -8.05 -8.84
N ASN A 153 -6.65 -7.56 -9.95
CA ASN A 153 -6.71 -6.15 -10.31
C ASN A 153 -8.14 -5.76 -10.75
N PHE A 154 -8.31 -4.51 -11.16
CA PHE A 154 -9.64 -3.93 -11.43
C PHE A 154 -10.40 -4.60 -12.59
N ASP A 155 -9.71 -5.19 -13.56
CA ASP A 155 -10.31 -5.91 -14.71
C ASP A 155 -10.15 -7.43 -14.62
N GLN A 156 -9.61 -7.93 -13.50
CA GLN A 156 -9.41 -9.37 -13.21
C GLN A 156 -8.48 -10.09 -14.20
N THR A 157 -7.63 -9.36 -14.92
CA THR A 157 -6.64 -9.94 -15.85
C THR A 157 -5.25 -10.12 -15.23
N LEU A 158 -4.95 -9.37 -14.18
CA LEU A 158 -3.67 -9.37 -13.48
C LEU A 158 -3.87 -9.51 -11.97
N LYS A 159 -2.76 -9.79 -11.27
CA LYS A 159 -2.72 -9.84 -9.81
C LYS A 159 -1.94 -8.65 -9.25
N GLU A 160 -2.38 -8.11 -8.13
CA GLU A 160 -1.67 -7.09 -7.35
C GLU A 160 -1.58 -7.48 -5.87
N PRO A 161 -0.50 -7.10 -5.16
CA PRO A 161 -0.35 -7.43 -3.75
C PRO A 161 -1.31 -6.62 -2.88
N ILE A 162 -1.94 -7.28 -1.90
CA ILE A 162 -2.80 -6.60 -0.92
C ILE A 162 -1.96 -5.65 -0.05
N TYR A 163 -0.75 -6.09 0.33
CA TYR A 163 0.28 -5.34 1.05
C TYR A 163 1.67 -5.81 0.59
N LEU A 164 2.69 -4.97 0.78
CA LEU A 164 4.08 -5.36 0.45
C LEU A 164 4.74 -6.16 1.58
N PRO A 165 5.75 -6.99 1.30
CA PRO A 165 6.51 -7.72 2.33
C PRO A 165 7.07 -6.83 3.44
N ALA A 166 7.48 -5.59 3.11
CA ALA A 166 7.80 -4.52 4.06
C ALA A 166 8.71 -4.95 5.23
N LYS A 167 9.99 -5.24 4.94
CA LYS A 167 10.98 -5.56 6.00
C LYS A 167 11.22 -4.40 6.96
N LEU A 168 10.91 -3.18 6.53
CA LEU A 168 11.03 -1.97 7.32
C LEU A 168 9.68 -1.58 7.94
N PRO A 169 9.66 -1.04 9.17
CA PRO A 169 8.46 -0.49 9.82
C PRO A 169 8.03 0.85 9.21
N ASN A 170 7.75 0.85 7.90
CA ASN A 170 7.63 2.02 7.05
C ASN A 170 6.52 3.01 7.50
N LEU A 171 5.43 2.51 8.10
CA LEU A 171 4.39 3.36 8.68
C LEU A 171 4.96 4.36 9.70
N LEU A 172 5.86 3.91 10.57
CA LEU A 172 6.48 4.75 11.59
C LEU A 172 7.62 5.59 11.01
N LEU A 173 8.39 5.03 10.07
CA LEU A 173 9.53 5.71 9.46
C LEU A 173 9.12 6.93 8.63
N MET A 174 8.08 6.78 7.79
CA MET A 174 7.63 7.85 6.89
C MET A 174 6.44 8.63 7.44
N GLY A 175 5.73 8.05 8.40
CA GLY A 175 4.44 8.55 8.83
C GLY A 175 3.37 8.38 7.75
N SER A 176 2.18 8.88 8.06
CA SER A 176 1.09 8.96 7.10
C SER A 176 0.09 10.02 7.54
N GLU A 177 -0.47 10.72 6.57
CA GLU A 177 -1.58 11.66 6.78
C GLU A 177 -2.71 11.30 5.82
N GLY A 178 -3.95 11.32 6.30
CA GLY A 178 -5.11 10.96 5.49
C GLY A 178 -6.40 11.38 6.16
N ILE A 179 -7.34 11.87 5.34
CA ILE A 179 -8.68 12.24 5.75
C ILE A 179 -9.65 11.32 5.01
N ALA A 180 -10.38 10.52 5.76
CA ALA A 180 -11.38 9.59 5.25
C ALA A 180 -12.80 10.09 5.58
N VAL A 181 -13.81 9.25 5.36
CA VAL A 181 -15.18 9.56 5.80
C VAL A 181 -15.29 9.28 7.30
N GLY A 182 -15.57 10.32 8.08
CA GLY A 182 -15.78 10.23 9.53
C GLY A 182 -14.51 10.02 10.37
N MET A 183 -13.32 9.97 9.77
CA MET A 183 -12.07 9.78 10.50
C MET A 183 -10.86 10.40 9.78
N ALA A 184 -9.79 10.64 10.53
CA ALA A 184 -8.52 11.14 10.01
C ALA A 184 -7.35 10.42 10.70
N THR A 185 -6.22 10.35 10.00
CA THR A 185 -4.96 9.83 10.53
C THR A 185 -3.83 10.83 10.33
N LYS A 186 -2.97 10.95 11.33
CA LYS A 186 -1.74 11.74 11.28
C LYS A 186 -0.68 11.07 12.15
N ILE A 187 0.27 10.43 11.50
CA ILE A 187 1.40 9.73 12.12
C ILE A 187 2.67 10.46 11.69
N PRO A 188 3.48 10.99 12.63
CA PRO A 188 4.73 11.65 12.29
C PRO A 188 5.83 10.64 11.90
N PRO A 189 6.83 11.05 11.12
CA PRO A 189 7.97 10.20 10.79
C PRO A 189 8.94 10.05 11.97
N HIS A 190 9.55 8.87 12.11
CA HIS A 190 10.48 8.52 13.18
C HIS A 190 11.86 8.14 12.63
N ASN A 191 12.88 8.18 13.50
CA ASN A 191 14.23 7.75 13.14
C ASN A 191 14.32 6.23 13.02
N LEU A 192 14.97 5.73 11.97
CA LEU A 192 15.15 4.29 11.73
C LEU A 192 15.84 3.58 12.90
N GLY A 193 16.95 4.12 13.42
CA GLY A 193 17.68 3.52 14.54
C GLY A 193 16.80 3.37 15.78
N GLU A 194 16.12 4.45 16.17
CA GLU A 194 15.24 4.46 17.35
C GLU A 194 14.07 3.48 17.21
N VAL A 195 13.46 3.40 16.02
CA VAL A 195 12.37 2.45 15.78
C VAL A 195 12.87 1.01 15.84
N ILE A 196 14.05 0.72 15.28
CA ILE A 196 14.63 -0.62 15.36
C ILE A 196 15.01 -0.97 16.80
N ASP A 197 15.61 -0.06 17.56
CA ASP A 197 15.92 -0.25 18.98
C ASP A 197 14.66 -0.54 19.79
N ALA A 198 13.57 0.19 19.52
CA ALA A 198 12.27 -0.04 20.16
C ALA A 198 11.68 -1.42 19.79
N VAL A 199 11.80 -1.84 18.53
CA VAL A 199 11.36 -3.17 18.07
C VAL A 199 12.17 -4.27 18.74
N VAL A 200 13.50 -4.14 18.82
CA VAL A 200 14.38 -5.09 19.50
C VAL A 200 14.03 -5.16 20.99
N PHE A 201 13.87 -4.00 21.65
CA PHE A 201 13.46 -3.93 23.04
C PHE A 201 12.10 -4.63 23.27
N LEU A 202 11.12 -4.43 22.37
CA LEU A 202 9.82 -5.09 22.43
C LEU A 202 9.95 -6.61 22.25
N ILE A 203 10.82 -7.09 21.37
CA ILE A 203 11.06 -8.53 21.19
C ILE A 203 11.69 -9.14 22.46
N GLU A 204 12.61 -8.43 23.12
CA GLU A 204 13.32 -8.93 24.29
C GLU A 204 12.51 -8.87 25.59
N LYS A 205 11.75 -7.78 25.78
CA LYS A 205 11.05 -7.49 27.05
C LYS A 205 9.54 -7.58 26.93
N GLY A 206 9.01 -7.68 25.72
CA GLY A 206 7.59 -7.77 25.45
C GLY A 206 6.99 -8.96 26.19
N LYS A 207 6.08 -8.65 27.12
CA LYS A 207 5.27 -9.67 27.79
C LYS A 207 3.97 -9.78 27.03
N TRP A 208 3.77 -10.91 26.35
CA TRP A 208 2.49 -11.21 25.73
C TRP A 208 1.45 -11.51 26.82
N GLY A 209 0.53 -10.57 27.04
CA GLY A 209 -0.60 -10.77 27.95
C GLY A 209 -1.61 -11.74 27.35
N ARG A 210 -1.91 -12.83 28.07
CA ARG A 210 -3.07 -13.70 27.77
C ARG A 210 -4.36 -12.94 28.10
N HIS A 211 -4.78 -12.03 27.24
CA HIS A 211 -6.15 -11.49 27.26
C HIS A 211 -6.78 -11.66 25.89
N MET A 212 -6.79 -12.92 25.40
CA MET A 212 -7.70 -13.40 24.35
C MET A 212 -7.69 -14.93 24.25
N SER A 213 -7.87 -15.61 25.39
CA SER A 213 -8.55 -16.91 25.42
C SER A 213 -9.02 -17.21 26.84
N ARG A 214 -10.34 -17.32 27.02
CA ARG A 214 -10.90 -18.17 28.07
C ARG A 214 -10.58 -19.62 27.68
N ALA A 215 -9.34 -20.05 27.86
CA ALA A 215 -8.93 -21.45 27.97
C ALA A 215 -7.41 -21.53 28.17
N GLY A 216 -6.99 -22.09 29.31
CA GLY A 216 -5.69 -22.75 29.45
C GLY A 216 -4.47 -21.85 29.66
N LYS A 217 -3.98 -21.80 30.90
CA LYS A 217 -2.71 -21.18 31.25
C LYS A 217 -1.51 -21.97 30.65
N GLN A 218 -0.93 -21.53 29.54
CA GLN A 218 0.52 -21.68 29.28
C GLN A 218 1.16 -20.33 28.90
N SER A 219 2.27 -19.97 29.53
CA SER A 219 3.07 -18.78 29.19
C SER A 219 3.98 -19.15 28.02
N TRP A 220 3.78 -18.53 26.87
CA TRP A 220 4.55 -18.81 25.67
C TRP A 220 5.68 -17.79 25.52
N ASN A 221 6.93 -18.26 25.43
CA ASN A 221 8.07 -17.40 25.12
C ASN A 221 8.13 -17.16 23.60
N LEU A 222 8.00 -15.91 23.16
CA LEU A 222 8.02 -15.53 21.74
C LEU A 222 9.32 -15.97 21.04
N LYS A 223 10.46 -15.92 21.74
CA LYS A 223 11.77 -16.27 21.20
C LYS A 223 11.83 -17.74 20.80
N GLU A 224 11.29 -18.63 21.64
CA GLU A 224 11.21 -20.07 21.34
C GLU A 224 10.24 -20.37 20.20
N SER A 225 9.10 -19.69 20.13
CA SER A 225 8.10 -19.91 19.08
C SER A 225 8.61 -19.50 17.69
N LEU A 226 9.29 -18.36 17.60
CA LEU A 226 9.94 -17.89 16.38
C LEU A 226 11.07 -18.83 15.94
N LEU A 227 11.93 -19.27 16.86
CA LEU A 227 12.98 -20.25 16.58
C LEU A 227 12.41 -21.60 16.11
N ARG A 228 11.26 -22.03 16.66
CA ARG A 228 10.58 -23.27 16.25
C ARG A 228 9.95 -23.16 14.86
N LYS A 229 9.40 -22.00 14.50
CA LYS A 229 8.86 -21.74 13.15
C LYS A 229 9.98 -21.63 12.11
N MET A 230 11.11 -21.02 12.45
CA MET A 230 12.28 -20.96 11.56
C MET A 230 12.88 -22.36 11.32
N ARG A 231 12.97 -23.22 12.35
CA ARG A 231 13.44 -24.62 12.21
C ARG A 231 12.50 -25.54 11.42
N ARG A 232 11.23 -25.17 11.22
CA ARG A 232 10.27 -25.96 10.43
C ARG A 232 10.27 -25.62 8.94
N LYS A 233 10.88 -24.50 8.53
CA LYS A 233 11.02 -24.11 7.11
C LYS A 233 12.35 -24.59 6.48
N SER A 234 13.14 -25.39 7.19
CA SER A 234 14.43 -25.93 6.73
C SER A 234 14.42 -27.45 6.51
N LEU A 235 13.26 -28.02 6.15
CA LEU A 235 13.10 -29.41 5.68
C LEU A 235 12.28 -29.41 4.40
#